data_AF-A0A7V5C3W4-F1
#
_entry.id   AF-A0A7V5C3W4-F1
#
_cell.length_a   1.000
_cell.length_b   1.000
_cell.length_c   1.000
_cell.angle_alpha   90.00
_cell.angle_beta   90.00
_cell.angle_gamma   90.00
#
_symmetry.space_group_name_H-M   'P 1'
#
loop_
_entity.id
_entity.type
_entity.pdbx_description
1 polymer ?
#
loop_
_entity_poly.entity_id
_entity_poly.type
_entity_poly.pdbx_seq_one_letter_code
_entity_poly.pdbx_strand_id
1 'polypeptide(L)'
;MKNIILMVLISLLLNAKIDFSKHLNPQEADIPLSVTNVADNDVLNLRAKQSTKSKIVYHIPYDAKNLTTYDKNIFKKIGTNRWVPIRIRFNEGYFNGWVKGKYLKIYEIYKAIVAQDLVIVYPDFITATKTKNGWIRLMQSIEFEHYSGCDERDNPQLLDDFIRFDLKFKVFYSLYDFFVEEHLDNYKDVTQWGWFKSNSNKFVEPIVFSGLAGFKNMIGVESCGINTYFFKIKGKILVIKEQFDNNLPITKDNKPLPKNLKWNDKKEITRYIIKNLRVF
;
A
#
# COMPACT_ATOMS: atom_id res chain seq x y z
N MET A 1 21.73 10.60 13.75
CA MET A 1 22.29 9.23 13.64
C MET A 1 21.36 8.12 14.16
N LYS A 2 20.70 8.24 15.33
CA LYS A 2 19.74 7.21 15.83
C LYS A 2 18.64 6.81 14.83
N ASN A 3 18.06 7.76 14.10
CA ASN A 3 16.97 7.47 13.14
C ASN A 3 17.42 6.73 11.87
N ILE A 4 18.69 6.88 11.45
CA ILE A 4 19.22 6.21 10.25
C ILE A 4 19.49 4.74 10.54
N ILE A 5 20.12 4.44 11.69
CA ILE A 5 20.37 3.06 12.14
C ILE A 5 19.04 2.31 12.37
N LEU A 6 18.03 2.99 12.93
CA LEU A 6 16.71 2.42 13.13
C LEU A 6 16.01 2.07 11.79
N MET A 7 16.10 2.94 10.78
CA MET A 7 15.54 2.64 9.45
C MET A 7 16.23 1.46 8.75
N VAL A 8 17.56 1.33 8.87
CA VAL A 8 18.33 0.22 8.29
C VAL A 8 18.01 -1.12 8.97
N LEU A 9 17.75 -1.13 10.29
CA LEU A 9 17.32 -2.33 11.00
C LEU A 9 15.87 -2.74 10.68
N ILE A 10 14.99 -1.78 10.39
CA ILE A 10 13.58 -2.07 10.09
C ILE A 10 13.41 -2.66 8.68
N SER A 11 14.20 -2.24 7.69
CA SER A 11 14.16 -2.83 6.35
C SER A 11 14.57 -4.31 6.34
N LEU A 12 15.43 -4.74 7.28
CA LEU A 12 15.82 -6.14 7.50
C LEU A 12 14.73 -6.98 8.19
N LEU A 13 13.74 -6.36 8.85
CA LEU A 13 12.71 -7.02 9.67
C LEU A 13 11.31 -7.04 9.03
N LEU A 14 11.23 -6.86 7.70
CA LEU A 14 9.98 -6.95 6.95
C LEU A 14 9.45 -8.39 6.98
N ASN A 15 8.37 -8.61 7.75
CA ASN A 15 7.81 -9.93 8.04
C ASN A 15 6.72 -10.37 7.05
N ALA A 16 6.44 -9.58 6.01
CA ALA A 16 5.43 -9.90 5.02
C ALA A 16 6.01 -9.78 3.60
N LYS A 17 6.08 -10.90 2.88
CA LYS A 17 6.15 -10.90 1.42
C LYS A 17 4.71 -10.78 0.93
N ILE A 18 4.31 -9.61 0.44
CA ILE A 18 2.98 -9.40 -0.14
C ILE A 18 3.19 -8.95 -1.57
N ASP A 19 2.73 -9.81 -2.48
CA ASP A 19 2.87 -9.62 -3.90
C ASP A 19 1.90 -8.53 -4.40
N PHE A 20 2.38 -7.28 -4.39
CA PHE A 20 1.62 -6.12 -4.85
C PHE A 20 1.54 -5.97 -6.36
N SER A 21 2.12 -6.91 -7.07
CA SER A 21 2.23 -6.91 -8.51
C SER A 21 0.90 -6.62 -9.19
N LYS A 22 -0.17 -7.30 -8.77
CA LYS A 22 -1.53 -7.13 -9.29
C LYS A 22 -2.11 -5.70 -9.22
N HIS A 23 -1.49 -4.79 -8.46
CA HIS A 23 -1.89 -3.39 -8.33
C HIS A 23 -1.11 -2.44 -9.25
N LEU A 24 -0.01 -2.91 -9.84
CA LEU A 24 0.74 -2.15 -10.81
C LEU A 24 -0.07 -2.08 -12.10
N ASN A 25 -0.25 -0.87 -12.66
CA ASN A 25 -0.92 -0.70 -13.94
C ASN A 25 0.03 -1.15 -15.06
N PRO A 26 -0.20 -2.30 -15.73
CA PRO A 26 0.71 -2.81 -16.75
C PRO A 26 0.66 -2.00 -18.05
N GLN A 27 -0.26 -1.03 -18.13
CA GLN A 27 -0.48 -0.20 -19.32
C GLN A 27 0.30 1.11 -19.28
N GLU A 28 0.80 1.53 -18.11
CA GLU A 28 1.42 2.84 -17.90
C GLU A 28 2.90 2.77 -17.49
N ALA A 29 3.40 1.60 -17.05
CA ALA A 29 4.80 1.46 -16.70
C ALA A 29 5.34 0.04 -16.90
N ASP A 30 6.64 -0.01 -17.24
CA ASP A 30 7.48 -1.20 -17.16
C ASP A 30 7.47 -1.72 -15.70
N ILE A 31 6.97 -2.94 -15.47
CA ILE A 31 6.82 -3.52 -14.13
C ILE A 31 8.19 -3.99 -13.63
N PRO A 32 8.69 -3.50 -12.49
CA PRO A 32 10.01 -3.88 -11.99
C PRO A 32 10.02 -5.33 -11.47
N LEU A 33 11.09 -6.05 -11.78
CA LEU A 33 11.27 -7.47 -11.48
C LEU A 33 12.59 -7.72 -10.74
N SER A 34 12.64 -8.80 -9.98
CA SER A 34 13.88 -9.31 -9.39
C SER A 34 14.00 -10.80 -9.61
N VAL A 35 15.24 -11.27 -9.57
CA VAL A 35 15.56 -12.68 -9.71
C VAL A 35 15.24 -13.41 -8.39
N THR A 36 14.74 -14.63 -8.51
CA THR A 36 14.49 -15.55 -7.40
C THR A 36 14.82 -16.97 -7.84
N ASN A 37 15.01 -17.91 -6.91
CA ASN A 37 15.31 -19.32 -7.21
C ASN A 37 16.58 -19.49 -8.07
N VAL A 38 17.57 -18.62 -7.85
CA VAL A 38 18.92 -18.67 -8.42
C VAL A 38 19.88 -18.52 -7.24
N ALA A 39 20.95 -19.32 -7.20
CA ALA A 39 21.95 -19.23 -6.13
C ALA A 39 22.70 -17.89 -6.21
N ASP A 40 23.27 -17.45 -5.08
CA ASP A 40 24.01 -16.20 -4.95
C ASP A 40 25.28 -16.10 -5.82
N ASN A 41 25.79 -17.25 -6.26
CA ASN A 41 26.92 -17.36 -7.20
C ASN A 41 26.51 -17.77 -8.62
N ASP A 42 25.22 -17.79 -8.94
CA ASP A 42 24.69 -18.25 -10.23
C ASP A 42 23.98 -17.12 -10.99
N VAL A 43 23.67 -17.38 -12.28
CA VAL A 43 23.08 -16.41 -13.19
C VAL A 43 21.83 -16.96 -13.88
N LEU A 44 20.83 -16.10 -14.03
CA LEU A 44 19.67 -16.38 -14.86
C LEU A 44 19.98 -16.03 -16.33
N ASN A 45 19.79 -16.99 -17.22
CA ASN A 45 20.03 -16.77 -18.65
C ASN A 45 18.88 -15.99 -19.31
N LEU A 46 19.17 -14.79 -19.83
CA LEU A 46 18.26 -14.05 -20.72
C LEU A 46 18.35 -14.64 -22.13
N ARG A 47 17.21 -15.04 -22.70
CA ARG A 47 17.15 -15.76 -23.98
C ARG A 47 16.53 -14.91 -25.08
N ALA A 48 17.03 -15.04 -26.31
CA ALA A 48 16.51 -14.29 -27.46
C ALA A 48 15.05 -14.66 -27.81
N LYS A 49 14.65 -15.92 -27.56
CA LYS A 49 13.29 -16.43 -27.82
C LYS A 49 12.76 -17.19 -26.61
N GLN A 50 11.47 -17.51 -26.62
CA GLN A 50 10.77 -18.32 -25.61
C GLN A 50 11.17 -19.81 -25.65
N SER A 51 12.47 -20.10 -25.62
CA SER A 51 13.01 -21.46 -25.68
C SER A 51 14.35 -21.57 -24.97
N THR A 52 14.56 -22.67 -24.25
CA THR A 52 15.83 -23.00 -23.60
C THR A 52 16.95 -23.29 -24.60
N LYS A 53 16.59 -23.65 -25.84
CA LYS A 53 17.52 -23.88 -26.95
C LYS A 53 17.92 -22.59 -27.67
N SER A 54 17.26 -21.46 -27.37
CA SER A 54 17.57 -20.21 -28.04
C SER A 54 18.85 -19.56 -27.50
N LYS A 55 19.48 -18.72 -28.33
CA LYS A 55 20.71 -17.99 -27.98
C LYS A 55 20.54 -17.22 -26.66
N ILE A 56 21.55 -17.32 -25.79
CA ILE A 56 21.68 -16.48 -24.61
C ILE A 56 22.13 -15.09 -25.08
N VAL A 57 21.38 -14.07 -24.69
CA VAL A 57 21.69 -12.67 -25.03
C VAL A 57 22.34 -11.93 -23.87
N TYR A 58 22.13 -12.39 -22.63
CA TYR A 58 22.73 -11.82 -21.43
C TYR A 58 22.65 -12.81 -20.25
N HIS A 59 23.57 -12.66 -19.28
CA HIS A 59 23.56 -13.41 -18.01
C HIS A 59 23.17 -12.46 -16.88
N ILE A 60 22.02 -12.72 -16.25
CA ILE A 60 21.44 -11.86 -15.21
C ILE A 60 21.93 -12.34 -13.84
N PRO A 61 22.66 -11.52 -13.07
CA PRO A 61 23.02 -11.85 -11.70
C PRO A 61 21.79 -12.08 -10.80
N TYR A 62 21.93 -12.90 -9.76
CA TYR A 62 20.85 -13.21 -8.81
C TYR A 62 20.29 -11.97 -8.09
N ASP A 63 21.10 -10.92 -7.91
CA ASP A 63 20.79 -9.70 -7.16
C ASP A 63 20.42 -8.51 -8.06
N ALA A 64 20.26 -8.74 -9.36
CA ALA A 64 19.97 -7.70 -10.33
C ALA A 64 18.66 -6.95 -10.00
N LYS A 65 18.73 -5.60 -10.02
CA LYS A 65 17.64 -4.66 -9.64
C LYS A 65 17.10 -3.84 -10.82
N ASN A 66 17.67 -4.03 -12.00
CA ASN A 66 17.42 -3.24 -13.20
C ASN A 66 16.53 -3.99 -14.23
N LEU A 67 15.76 -4.98 -13.78
CA LEU A 67 14.86 -5.74 -14.62
C LEU A 67 13.48 -5.10 -14.63
N THR A 68 12.88 -5.01 -15.81
CA THR A 68 11.47 -4.67 -15.98
C THR A 68 10.78 -5.62 -16.95
N THR A 69 9.46 -5.67 -16.93
CA THR A 69 8.65 -6.35 -17.95
C THR A 69 7.54 -5.45 -18.46
N TYR A 70 7.21 -5.61 -19.74
CA TYR A 70 6.07 -4.99 -20.41
C TYR A 70 4.94 -6.02 -20.64
N ASP A 71 5.01 -7.20 -20.01
CA ASP A 71 4.00 -8.24 -20.14
C ASP A 71 2.74 -7.92 -19.32
N LYS A 72 1.66 -7.56 -20.01
CA LYS A 72 0.35 -7.27 -19.39
C LYS A 72 -0.22 -8.45 -18.59
N ASN A 73 0.26 -9.67 -18.81
CA ASN A 73 -0.19 -10.90 -18.13
C ASN A 73 0.83 -11.44 -17.12
N ILE A 74 1.82 -10.65 -16.71
CA ILE A 74 2.92 -11.09 -15.84
C ILE A 74 2.46 -11.85 -14.59
N PHE A 75 1.37 -11.42 -13.94
CA PHE A 75 0.87 -12.04 -12.71
C PHE A 75 0.41 -13.50 -12.90
N LYS A 76 0.04 -13.89 -14.13
CA LYS A 76 -0.32 -15.28 -14.47
C LYS A 76 0.90 -16.14 -14.84
N LYS A 77 2.10 -15.54 -14.83
CA LYS A 77 3.35 -16.16 -15.30
C LYS A 77 4.42 -16.23 -14.22
N ILE A 78 4.43 -15.32 -13.24
CA ILE A 78 5.38 -15.34 -12.13
C ILE A 78 5.21 -16.60 -11.28
N GLY A 79 6.33 -17.15 -10.82
CA GLY A 79 6.37 -18.43 -10.12
C GLY A 79 6.12 -19.66 -11.00
N THR A 80 5.84 -19.48 -12.30
CA THR A 80 5.49 -20.59 -13.21
C THR A 80 6.56 -20.88 -14.26
N ASN A 81 6.47 -22.04 -14.92
CA ASN A 81 7.33 -22.38 -16.06
C ASN A 81 6.98 -21.62 -17.38
N ARG A 82 6.17 -20.56 -17.34
CA ARG A 82 5.85 -19.75 -18.53
C ARG A 82 6.96 -18.75 -18.83
N TRP A 83 7.12 -18.40 -20.10
CA TRP A 83 8.08 -17.39 -20.52
C TRP A 83 7.53 -15.98 -20.34
N VAL A 84 8.40 -15.12 -19.82
CA VAL A 84 8.15 -13.70 -19.55
C VAL A 84 9.13 -12.88 -20.36
N PRO A 85 8.67 -11.90 -21.16
CA PRO A 85 9.55 -10.94 -21.81
C PRO A 85 10.05 -9.95 -20.76
N ILE A 86 11.35 -9.71 -20.71
CA ILE A 86 11.96 -8.76 -19.79
C ILE A 86 12.92 -7.83 -20.53
N ARG A 87 13.11 -6.65 -19.94
CA ARG A 87 14.08 -5.64 -20.33
C ARG A 87 15.04 -5.44 -19.18
N ILE A 88 16.33 -5.38 -19.47
CA ILE A 88 17.39 -5.09 -18.50
C ILE A 88 18.04 -3.78 -18.92
N ARG A 89 17.99 -2.76 -18.06
CA ARG A 89 18.48 -1.41 -18.35
C ARG A 89 19.86 -1.15 -17.78
N PHE A 90 20.71 -0.50 -18.55
CA PHE A 90 22.05 -0.04 -18.18
C PHE A 90 22.17 1.46 -18.52
N ASN A 91 23.22 2.12 -18.04
CA ASN A 91 23.44 3.54 -18.35
C ASN A 91 23.59 3.78 -19.87
N GLU A 92 24.12 2.79 -20.59
CA GLU A 92 24.47 2.89 -22.02
C GLU A 92 23.44 2.23 -22.94
N GLY A 93 22.34 1.67 -22.41
CA GLY A 93 21.32 1.01 -23.24
C GLY A 93 20.51 -0.04 -22.50
N TYR A 94 20.00 -1.04 -23.24
CA TYR A 94 19.21 -2.12 -22.67
C TYR A 94 19.34 -3.43 -23.46
N PHE A 95 19.10 -4.55 -22.78
CA PHE A 95 18.86 -5.86 -23.41
C PHE A 95 17.38 -6.23 -23.27
N ASN A 96 16.78 -6.73 -24.35
CA ASN A 96 15.46 -7.36 -24.32
C ASN A 96 15.59 -8.86 -24.51
N GLY A 97 14.77 -9.64 -23.83
CA GLY A 97 14.73 -11.08 -24.03
C GLY A 97 13.66 -11.77 -23.19
N TRP A 98 13.82 -13.07 -23.02
CA TRP A 98 12.84 -13.93 -22.36
C TRP A 98 13.50 -14.74 -21.25
N VAL A 99 12.79 -14.88 -20.13
CA VAL A 99 13.16 -15.75 -19.01
C VAL A 99 11.96 -16.56 -18.55
N LYS A 100 12.19 -17.62 -17.77
CA LYS A 100 11.09 -18.37 -17.14
C LYS A 100 10.60 -17.64 -15.89
N GLY A 101 9.28 -17.49 -15.76
CA GLY A 101 8.64 -16.78 -14.66
C GLY A 101 8.92 -17.37 -13.27
N LYS A 102 9.28 -18.66 -13.17
CA LYS A 102 9.71 -19.30 -11.91
C LYS A 102 10.99 -18.73 -11.32
N TYR A 103 11.79 -18.01 -12.12
CA TYR A 103 12.99 -17.30 -11.66
C TYR A 103 12.77 -15.81 -11.44
N LEU A 104 11.50 -15.38 -11.54
CA LEU A 104 11.12 -14.00 -11.36
C LEU A 104 10.20 -13.88 -10.16
N LYS A 105 10.36 -12.77 -9.45
CA LYS A 105 9.35 -12.21 -8.56
C LYS A 105 9.23 -10.73 -8.88
N ILE A 106 8.12 -10.13 -8.49
CA ILE A 106 7.95 -8.69 -8.68
C ILE A 106 8.91 -8.00 -7.72
N TYR A 107 9.64 -7.01 -8.25
CA TYR A 107 10.55 -6.26 -7.41
C TYR A 107 9.72 -5.33 -6.55
N GLU A 108 9.52 -5.74 -5.31
CA GLU A 108 8.83 -4.95 -4.32
C GLU A 108 9.75 -3.81 -3.90
N ILE A 109 9.61 -2.64 -4.54
CA ILE A 109 10.28 -1.43 -4.08
C ILE A 109 9.43 -0.88 -2.94
N TYR A 110 10.04 -0.79 -1.77
CA TYR A 110 9.43 -0.22 -0.60
C TYR A 110 10.10 1.09 -0.24
N LYS A 111 9.29 2.03 0.25
CA LYS A 111 9.73 3.26 0.88
C LYS A 111 9.36 3.21 2.35
N ALA A 112 10.05 4.02 3.15
CA ALA A 112 9.76 4.19 4.56
C ALA A 112 9.53 5.66 4.87
N ILE A 113 8.55 5.94 5.72
CA ILE A 113 8.27 7.27 6.24
C ILE A 113 8.20 7.23 7.76
N VAL A 114 8.72 8.27 8.40
CA VAL A 114 8.85 8.36 9.86
C VAL A 114 8.22 9.64 10.36
N ALA A 115 7.38 9.55 11.37
CA ALA A 115 6.87 10.69 12.12
C ALA A 115 6.75 10.33 13.60
N GLN A 116 7.38 11.13 14.47
CA GLN A 116 7.39 10.91 15.92
C GLN A 116 7.83 9.47 16.23
N ASP A 117 6.95 8.71 16.89
CA ASP A 117 7.17 7.34 17.34
C ASP A 117 6.64 6.28 16.35
N LEU A 118 6.39 6.67 15.10
CA LEU A 118 5.84 5.81 14.06
C LEU A 118 6.75 5.72 12.85
N VAL A 119 7.07 4.48 12.45
CA VAL A 119 7.69 4.16 11.15
C VAL A 119 6.71 3.33 10.36
N ILE A 120 6.46 3.72 9.11
CA ILE A 120 5.63 2.95 8.18
C ILE A 120 6.46 2.59 6.95
N VAL A 121 6.44 1.30 6.60
CA VAL A 121 6.97 0.80 5.33
C VAL A 121 5.81 0.57 4.37
N TYR A 122 5.93 1.11 3.16
CA TYR A 122 4.85 1.13 2.18
C TYR A 122 5.39 0.89 0.77
N PRO A 123 4.56 0.34 -0.14
CA PRO A 123 4.91 0.19 -1.56
C PRO A 123 5.23 1.52 -2.23
N ASP A 124 6.19 1.54 -3.13
CA ASP A 124 6.68 2.75 -3.79
C ASP A 124 5.66 3.50 -4.66
N PHE A 125 4.63 2.80 -5.16
CA PHE A 125 3.49 3.33 -5.91
C PHE A 125 2.48 4.08 -5.02
N ILE A 126 2.63 4.03 -3.69
CA ILE A 126 1.85 4.82 -2.75
C ILE A 126 2.62 6.11 -2.45
N THR A 127 1.92 7.24 -2.52
CA THR A 127 2.44 8.53 -2.10
C THR A 127 2.32 8.66 -0.59
N ALA A 128 3.40 9.06 0.08
CA ALA A 128 3.39 9.32 1.52
C ALA A 128 3.76 10.78 1.81
N THR A 129 2.98 11.41 2.67
CA THR A 129 3.23 12.80 3.11
C THR A 129 3.13 12.90 4.62
N LYS A 130 3.93 13.79 5.20
CA LYS A 130 3.85 14.14 6.62
C LYS A 130 3.16 15.49 6.75
N THR A 131 2.11 15.55 7.56
CA THR A 131 1.40 16.81 7.83
C THR A 131 2.09 17.59 8.95
N LYS A 132 1.79 18.89 9.07
CA LYS A 132 2.33 19.76 10.13
C LYS A 132 1.96 19.27 11.54
N ASN A 133 0.77 18.70 11.71
CA ASN A 133 0.31 18.13 12.98
C ASN A 133 0.80 16.69 13.23
N GLY A 134 1.77 16.19 12.46
CA GLY A 134 2.45 14.91 12.75
C GLY A 134 1.73 13.66 12.24
N TRP A 135 0.67 13.80 11.46
CA TRP A 135 0.07 12.66 10.75
C TRP A 135 0.93 12.24 9.56
N ILE A 136 0.97 10.94 9.31
CA ILE A 136 1.46 10.36 8.06
C ILE A 136 0.24 10.04 7.21
N ARG A 137 0.11 10.65 6.02
CA ARG A 137 -0.93 10.31 5.03
C ARG A 137 -0.32 9.44 3.95
N LEU A 138 -0.88 8.27 3.73
CA LEU A 138 -0.58 7.37 2.62
C LEU A 138 -1.74 7.42 1.63
N MET A 139 -1.44 7.79 0.38
CA MET A 139 -2.45 8.05 -0.64
C MET A 139 -2.08 7.38 -1.98
N GLN A 140 -3.10 6.88 -2.67
CA GLN A 140 -3.03 6.47 -4.08
C GLN A 140 -4.25 7.04 -4.80
N SER A 141 -3.99 7.86 -5.82
CA SER A 141 -5.01 8.35 -6.75
C SER A 141 -4.85 7.70 -8.12
N ILE A 142 -5.92 7.74 -8.91
CA ILE A 142 -5.92 7.40 -10.33
C ILE A 142 -6.54 8.59 -11.05
N GLU A 143 -5.81 9.11 -12.04
CA GLU A 143 -6.24 10.26 -12.84
C GLU A 143 -7.41 9.83 -13.75
N PHE A 144 -8.63 10.25 -13.40
CA PHE A 144 -9.79 10.27 -14.29
C PHE A 144 -10.91 11.18 -13.76
N GLU A 145 -11.57 11.86 -14.70
CA GLU A 145 -12.72 12.72 -14.41
C GLU A 145 -13.93 11.92 -13.87
N HIS A 146 -14.37 12.25 -12.66
CA HIS A 146 -15.53 11.65 -12.01
C HIS A 146 -16.23 12.65 -11.09
N TYR A 147 -17.47 12.33 -10.72
CA TYR A 147 -18.21 13.02 -9.67
C TYR A 147 -18.06 12.26 -8.36
N SER A 148 -17.97 12.99 -7.25
CA SER A 148 -17.98 12.41 -5.90
C SER A 148 -19.27 11.61 -5.69
N GLY A 149 -19.12 10.41 -5.11
CA GLY A 149 -20.26 9.62 -4.67
C GLY A 149 -20.86 10.14 -3.36
N CYS A 150 -20.10 10.92 -2.60
CA CYS A 150 -20.52 11.53 -1.34
C CYS A 150 -21.15 12.90 -1.55
N ASP A 151 -22.47 12.96 -1.32
CA ASP A 151 -23.28 14.14 -1.01
C ASP A 151 -23.04 15.41 -1.85
N GLU A 152 -22.87 15.22 -3.15
CA GLU A 152 -22.89 16.30 -4.15
C GLU A 152 -24.04 16.13 -5.15
N ARG A 153 -25.13 15.46 -4.76
CA ARG A 153 -26.28 15.23 -5.65
C ARG A 153 -26.87 16.53 -6.20
N ASP A 154 -26.87 17.59 -5.38
CA ASP A 154 -27.45 18.88 -5.75
C ASP A 154 -26.46 19.80 -6.47
N ASN A 155 -25.15 19.60 -6.29
CA ASN A 155 -24.10 20.37 -6.97
C ASN A 155 -22.84 19.53 -7.19
N PRO A 156 -22.86 18.61 -8.18
CA PRO A 156 -21.79 17.65 -8.40
C PRO A 156 -20.49 18.35 -8.82
N GLN A 157 -19.44 18.18 -8.03
CA GLN A 157 -18.11 18.66 -8.36
C GLN A 157 -17.42 17.64 -9.27
N LEU A 158 -16.91 18.13 -10.40
CA LEU A 158 -16.04 17.34 -11.24
C LEU A 158 -14.65 17.26 -10.61
N LEU A 159 -14.18 16.04 -10.38
CA LEU A 159 -12.88 15.73 -9.80
C LEU A 159 -12.01 15.03 -10.85
N ASP A 160 -10.75 15.46 -10.97
CA ASP A 160 -9.79 14.90 -11.94
C ASP A 160 -9.10 13.61 -11.42
N ASP A 161 -9.14 13.39 -10.10
CA ASP A 161 -8.40 12.32 -9.43
C ASP A 161 -9.29 11.48 -8.53
N PHE A 162 -9.43 10.19 -8.85
CA PHE A 162 -10.12 9.25 -7.99
C PHE A 162 -9.19 8.70 -6.91
N ILE A 163 -9.53 8.97 -5.65
CA ILE A 163 -8.77 8.48 -4.49
C ILE A 163 -9.11 7.01 -4.23
N ARG A 164 -8.23 6.11 -4.68
CA ARG A 164 -8.37 4.66 -4.43
C ARG A 164 -8.02 4.27 -3.01
N PHE A 165 -7.06 4.98 -2.42
CA PHE A 165 -6.49 4.66 -1.12
C PHE A 165 -6.14 5.97 -0.40
N ASP A 166 -6.67 6.17 0.81
CA ASP A 166 -6.27 7.27 1.70
C ASP A 166 -6.34 6.81 3.15
N LEU A 167 -5.17 6.63 3.75
CA LEU A 167 -5.00 6.29 5.15
C LEU A 167 -4.14 7.34 5.84
N LYS A 168 -4.60 7.82 6.99
CA LYS A 168 -3.83 8.71 7.86
C LYS A 168 -3.46 7.97 9.14
N PHE A 169 -2.22 8.07 9.56
CA PHE A 169 -1.69 7.40 10.74
C PHE A 169 -1.08 8.41 11.70
N LYS A 170 -1.30 8.21 12.99
CA LYS A 170 -0.63 8.96 14.04
C LYS A 170 -0.55 8.13 15.31
N VAL A 171 0.49 8.39 16.11
CA VAL A 171 0.65 7.80 17.44
C VAL A 171 0.41 8.88 18.49
N PHE A 172 -0.42 8.54 19.48
CA PHE A 172 -0.69 9.36 20.65
C PHE A 172 -0.14 8.66 21.90
N TYR A 173 0.26 9.43 22.91
CA TYR A 173 0.72 8.86 24.18
C TYR A 173 -0.43 8.25 24.98
N SER A 174 -1.62 8.82 24.88
CA SER A 174 -2.83 8.35 25.53
C SER A 174 -4.08 8.58 24.66
N LEU A 175 -5.19 7.92 25.00
CA LEU A 175 -6.48 8.29 24.39
C LEU A 175 -6.87 9.73 24.75
N TYR A 176 -6.47 10.24 25.91
CA TYR A 176 -6.81 11.61 26.31
C TYR A 176 -6.21 12.63 25.33
N ASP A 177 -4.96 12.42 24.91
CA ASP A 177 -4.30 13.30 23.92
C ASP A 177 -5.04 13.31 22.58
N PHE A 178 -5.58 12.16 22.16
CA PHE A 178 -6.42 12.07 20.97
C PHE A 178 -7.72 12.88 21.13
N PHE A 179 -8.42 12.73 22.26
CA PHE A 179 -9.67 13.47 22.51
C PHE A 179 -9.44 14.99 22.56
N VAL A 180 -8.33 15.43 23.16
CA VAL A 180 -7.96 16.85 23.20
C VAL A 180 -7.65 17.37 21.79
N GLU A 181 -6.85 16.64 21.00
CA GLU A 181 -6.51 17.06 19.64
C GLU A 181 -7.71 17.09 18.69
N GLU A 182 -8.65 16.16 18.87
CA GLU A 182 -9.86 16.05 18.03
C GLU A 182 -11.05 16.83 18.58
N HIS A 183 -10.86 17.59 19.67
CA HIS A 183 -11.90 18.39 20.33
C HIS A 183 -13.16 17.56 20.69
N LEU A 184 -12.95 16.39 21.30
CA LEU A 184 -14.01 15.48 21.75
C LEU A 184 -14.20 15.56 23.27
N ASP A 185 -15.40 15.93 23.70
CA ASP A 185 -15.67 16.23 25.11
C ASP A 185 -16.14 15.02 25.95
N ASN A 186 -16.47 13.90 25.29
CA ASN A 186 -17.08 12.72 25.91
C ASN A 186 -16.07 11.70 26.46
N TYR A 187 -14.82 12.10 26.73
CA TYR A 187 -13.74 11.19 27.15
C TYR A 187 -14.11 10.32 28.35
N LYS A 188 -14.67 10.92 29.41
CA LYS A 188 -15.03 10.22 30.65
C LYS A 188 -16.20 9.25 30.46
N ASP A 189 -17.06 9.52 29.48
CA ASP A 189 -18.24 8.71 29.21
C ASP A 189 -17.87 7.40 28.52
N VAL A 190 -16.86 7.44 27.65
CA VAL A 190 -16.51 6.33 26.76
C VAL A 190 -15.24 5.59 27.16
N THR A 191 -14.48 6.11 28.14
CA THR A 191 -13.20 5.51 28.58
C THR A 191 -13.15 5.14 30.06
N GLN A 192 -12.37 4.10 30.37
CA GLN A 192 -12.05 3.63 31.72
C GLN A 192 -10.59 3.17 31.74
N TRP A 193 -9.84 3.57 32.78
CA TRP A 193 -8.40 3.28 32.93
C TRP A 193 -7.57 3.64 31.69
N GLY A 194 -7.88 4.76 31.04
CA GLY A 194 -7.16 5.25 29.86
C GLY A 194 -7.43 4.47 28.56
N TRP A 195 -8.44 3.59 28.55
CA TRP A 195 -8.85 2.81 27.37
C TRP A 195 -10.37 2.83 27.19
N PHE A 196 -10.88 2.38 26.04
CA PHE A 196 -12.33 2.36 25.79
C PHE A 196 -13.05 1.36 26.70
N LYS A 197 -14.24 1.75 27.21
CA LYS A 197 -15.16 0.84 27.91
C LYS A 197 -15.74 -0.18 26.92
N SER A 198 -16.08 -1.38 27.40
CA SER A 198 -16.80 -2.37 26.60
C SER A 198 -18.19 -1.88 26.18
N ASN A 199 -18.83 -1.05 27.01
CA ASN A 199 -20.12 -0.42 26.78
C ASN A 199 -19.99 1.08 26.48
N SER A 200 -19.04 1.48 25.62
CA SER A 200 -18.68 2.87 25.28
C SER A 200 -19.80 3.73 24.65
N ASN A 201 -21.06 3.53 25.01
CA ASN A 201 -22.25 4.23 24.52
C ASN A 201 -22.33 4.22 22.99
N LYS A 202 -21.90 3.11 22.37
CA LYS A 202 -21.81 2.94 20.90
C LYS A 202 -20.81 3.89 20.23
N PHE A 203 -19.97 4.60 20.98
CA PHE A 203 -18.93 5.45 20.42
C PHE A 203 -17.90 4.62 19.65
N VAL A 204 -17.54 3.44 20.16
CA VAL A 204 -16.66 2.51 19.45
C VAL A 204 -17.19 1.09 19.48
N GLU A 205 -16.85 0.34 18.44
CA GLU A 205 -17.06 -1.10 18.33
C GLU A 205 -15.70 -1.84 18.38
N PRO A 206 -15.60 -2.98 19.08
CA PRO A 206 -14.41 -3.84 19.01
C PRO A 206 -14.19 -4.36 17.59
N ILE A 207 -12.94 -4.42 17.13
CA ILE A 207 -12.60 -4.92 15.81
C ILE A 207 -11.27 -5.67 15.81
N VAL A 208 -11.12 -6.60 14.87
CA VAL A 208 -9.82 -7.12 14.46
C VAL A 208 -9.52 -6.59 13.06
N PHE A 209 -8.63 -5.61 12.99
CA PHE A 209 -8.25 -4.98 11.73
C PHE A 209 -6.85 -5.44 11.33
N SER A 210 -6.78 -6.21 10.24
CA SER A 210 -5.51 -6.69 9.69
C SER A 210 -4.62 -7.45 10.70
N GLY A 211 -5.24 -8.15 11.66
CA GLY A 211 -4.53 -8.92 12.69
C GLY A 211 -4.25 -8.16 13.99
N LEU A 212 -4.61 -6.88 14.08
CA LEU A 212 -4.58 -6.12 15.33
C LEU A 212 -5.97 -6.04 15.93
N ALA A 213 -6.09 -6.47 17.20
CA ALA A 213 -7.29 -6.24 18.00
C ALA A 213 -7.31 -4.80 18.50
N GLY A 214 -8.45 -4.14 18.38
CA GLY A 214 -8.61 -2.75 18.73
C GLY A 214 -10.07 -2.32 18.73
N PHE A 215 -10.28 -1.01 18.54
CA PHE A 215 -11.60 -0.39 18.48
C PHE A 215 -11.74 0.42 17.21
N LYS A 216 -12.97 0.55 16.71
CA LYS A 216 -13.33 1.37 15.55
C LYS A 216 -14.44 2.33 15.95
N ASN A 217 -14.31 3.58 15.57
CA ASN A 217 -15.38 4.57 15.51
C ASN A 217 -15.67 4.87 14.04
N MET A 218 -16.94 5.05 13.68
CA MET A 218 -17.36 5.44 12.35
C MET A 218 -18.17 6.73 12.47
N ILE A 219 -17.78 7.76 11.72
CA ILE A 219 -18.54 8.99 11.55
C ILE A 219 -18.84 9.13 10.06
N GLY A 220 -20.11 9.31 9.71
CA GLY A 220 -20.52 9.38 8.31
C GLY A 220 -22.03 9.25 8.11
N VAL A 221 -22.48 9.61 6.92
CA VAL A 221 -23.85 9.47 6.43
C VAL A 221 -23.80 8.96 4.98
N GLU A 222 -24.88 8.33 4.51
CA GLU A 222 -25.07 8.01 3.09
C GLU A 222 -23.90 7.28 2.41
N SER A 223 -23.38 6.23 3.08
CA SER A 223 -22.26 5.42 2.56
C SER A 223 -20.92 6.15 2.45
N CYS A 224 -20.81 7.31 3.09
CA CYS A 224 -19.64 8.17 3.10
C CYS A 224 -19.21 8.55 4.50
N GLY A 225 -17.90 8.63 4.73
CA GLY A 225 -17.40 9.06 6.02
C GLY A 225 -15.97 8.66 6.31
N ILE A 226 -15.69 8.55 7.60
CA ILE A 226 -14.37 8.28 8.13
C ILE A 226 -14.49 7.14 9.16
N ASN A 227 -13.74 6.06 8.91
CA ASN A 227 -13.44 5.07 9.92
C ASN A 227 -12.20 5.52 10.70
N THR A 228 -12.31 5.60 12.02
CA THR A 228 -11.18 5.84 12.93
C THR A 228 -10.92 4.58 13.72
N TYR A 229 -9.75 3.98 13.53
CA TYR A 229 -9.32 2.77 14.21
C TYR A 229 -8.30 3.09 15.30
N PHE A 230 -8.40 2.40 16.43
CA PHE A 230 -7.57 2.59 17.61
C PHE A 230 -6.93 1.29 18.04
N PHE A 231 -5.60 1.29 18.18
CA PHE A 231 -4.82 0.13 18.63
C PHE A 231 -3.88 0.53 19.74
N LYS A 232 -3.86 -0.24 20.83
CA LYS A 232 -2.88 -0.06 21.90
C LYS A 232 -1.62 -0.86 21.56
N ILE A 233 -0.51 -0.16 21.31
CA ILE A 233 0.77 -0.77 20.91
C ILE A 233 1.86 -0.24 21.84
N LYS A 234 2.47 -1.13 22.61
CA LYS A 234 3.56 -0.80 23.57
C LYS A 234 3.25 0.38 24.49
N GLY A 235 2.02 0.44 25.00
CA GLY A 235 1.58 1.51 25.91
C GLY A 235 1.15 2.82 25.24
N LYS A 236 1.33 2.96 23.92
CA LYS A 236 0.86 4.11 23.12
C LYS A 236 -0.39 3.75 22.32
N ILE A 237 -1.05 4.76 21.76
CA ILE A 237 -2.25 4.59 20.93
C ILE A 237 -1.91 4.90 19.47
N LEU A 238 -1.92 3.86 18.63
CA LEU A 238 -1.92 4.03 17.17
C LEU A 238 -3.35 4.34 16.73
N VAL A 239 -3.52 5.48 16.05
CA VAL A 239 -4.77 5.89 15.40
C VAL A 239 -4.58 5.82 13.89
N ILE A 240 -5.54 5.17 13.22
CA ILE A 240 -5.62 5.10 11.76
C ILE A 240 -6.95 5.70 11.34
N LYS A 241 -6.94 6.73 10.51
CA LYS A 241 -8.15 7.26 9.86
C LYS A 241 -8.19 6.79 8.41
N GLU A 242 -9.33 6.27 8.00
CA GLU A 242 -9.61 5.80 6.66
C GLU A 242 -10.86 6.50 6.15
N GLN A 243 -10.71 7.29 5.10
CA GLN A 243 -11.86 7.79 4.35
C GLN A 243 -12.49 6.65 3.56
N PHE A 244 -13.83 6.62 3.54
CA PHE A 244 -14.59 5.72 2.70
C PHE A 244 -15.67 6.49 1.94
N ASP A 245 -15.78 6.12 0.67
CA ASP A 245 -16.90 6.41 -0.20
C ASP A 245 -17.28 5.04 -0.80
N ASN A 246 -18.42 4.49 -0.39
CA ASN A 246 -18.90 3.22 -0.94
C ASN A 246 -19.85 3.44 -2.12
N ASN A 247 -20.09 4.68 -2.52
CA ASN A 247 -20.86 4.98 -3.71
C ASN A 247 -19.96 4.76 -4.94
N LEU A 248 -20.54 4.25 -6.02
CA LEU A 248 -19.78 4.04 -7.24
C LEU A 248 -19.49 5.41 -7.89
N PRO A 249 -18.24 5.69 -8.28
CA PRO A 249 -17.92 6.94 -8.95
C PRO A 249 -18.67 7.01 -10.27
N ILE A 250 -19.28 8.16 -10.53
CA ILE A 250 -19.97 8.46 -11.79
C ILE A 250 -18.95 9.18 -12.67
N THR A 251 -18.56 8.56 -13.78
CA THR A 251 -17.63 9.18 -14.73
C THR A 251 -18.31 10.30 -15.50
N LYS A 252 -17.53 11.31 -15.89
CA LYS A 252 -17.99 12.32 -16.84
C LYS A 252 -18.47 11.65 -18.13
N ASP A 253 -19.63 12.07 -18.64
CA ASP A 253 -20.26 11.57 -19.86
C ASP A 253 -20.59 10.06 -19.85
N ASN A 254 -20.74 9.41 -18.68
CA ASN A 254 -20.95 7.96 -18.55
C ASN A 254 -19.86 7.11 -19.25
N LYS A 255 -18.63 7.62 -19.35
CA LYS A 255 -17.51 6.85 -19.89
C LYS A 255 -17.29 5.58 -19.06
N PRO A 256 -16.93 4.44 -19.67
CA PRO A 256 -16.65 3.23 -18.91
C PRO A 256 -15.49 3.47 -17.94
N LEU A 257 -15.64 2.98 -16.69
CA LEU A 257 -14.58 3.02 -15.70
C LEU A 257 -13.29 2.39 -16.27
N PRO A 258 -12.11 2.87 -15.83
CA PRO A 258 -10.85 2.27 -16.24
C PRO A 258 -10.88 0.75 -16.03
N LYS A 259 -10.61 -0.04 -17.09
CA LYS A 259 -10.72 -1.52 -17.07
C LYS A 259 -9.88 -2.21 -15.98
N ASN A 260 -8.94 -1.49 -15.37
CA ASN A 260 -8.02 -1.98 -14.34
C ASN A 260 -8.41 -1.55 -12.91
N LEU A 261 -9.56 -0.88 -12.73
CA LEU A 261 -10.03 -0.41 -11.42
C LEU A 261 -10.50 -1.61 -10.57
N LYS A 262 -9.59 -2.19 -9.78
CA LYS A 262 -9.89 -3.27 -8.83
C LYS A 262 -10.11 -2.72 -7.43
N TRP A 263 -11.36 -2.77 -6.97
CA TRP A 263 -11.80 -2.28 -5.66
C TRP A 263 -11.29 -3.11 -4.46
N ASN A 264 -11.06 -4.41 -4.65
CA ASN A 264 -10.77 -5.36 -3.55
C ASN A 264 -9.33 -5.37 -3.02
N ASP A 265 -8.48 -4.50 -3.55
CA ASP A 265 -7.04 -4.52 -3.29
C ASP A 265 -6.63 -3.70 -2.05
N LYS A 266 -7.48 -2.75 -1.64
CA LYS A 266 -7.28 -1.87 -0.46
C LYS A 266 -6.98 -2.70 0.80
N LYS A 267 -7.75 -3.75 1.04
CA LYS A 267 -7.63 -4.61 2.24
C LYS A 267 -6.26 -5.28 2.34
N GLU A 268 -5.65 -5.66 1.23
CA GLU A 268 -4.35 -6.33 1.20
C GLU A 268 -3.20 -5.34 1.45
N ILE A 269 -3.27 -4.18 0.80
CA ILE A 269 -2.32 -3.07 1.00
C ILE A 269 -2.34 -2.60 2.44
N THR A 270 -3.54 -2.36 3.00
CA THR A 270 -3.70 -1.97 4.40
C THR A 270 -3.14 -3.04 5.34
N ARG A 271 -3.39 -4.33 5.06
CA ARG A 271 -2.86 -5.43 5.88
C ARG A 271 -1.34 -5.45 5.91
N TYR A 272 -0.70 -5.27 4.76
CA TYR A 272 0.75 -5.18 4.70
C TYR A 272 1.31 -4.01 5.51
N ILE A 273 0.73 -2.81 5.30
CA ILE A 273 1.18 -1.59 5.98
C ILE A 273 1.09 -1.78 7.50
N ILE A 274 -0.04 -2.31 7.98
CA ILE A 274 -0.26 -2.57 9.41
C ILE A 274 0.69 -3.64 9.96
N LYS A 275 0.99 -4.69 9.19
CA LYS A 275 1.92 -5.74 9.63
C LYS A 275 3.37 -5.26 9.71
N ASN A 276 3.75 -4.26 8.90
CA ASN A 276 5.12 -3.78 8.79
C ASN A 276 5.38 -2.43 9.47
N LEU A 277 4.35 -1.72 9.93
CA LEU A 277 4.57 -0.52 10.75
C LEU A 277 5.22 -0.86 12.10
N ARG A 278 5.89 0.12 12.68
CA ARG A 278 6.52 0.01 14.00
C ARG A 278 6.18 1.24 14.83
N VAL A 279 5.69 0.98 16.03
CA VAL A 279 5.52 1.97 17.09
C VAL A 279 6.65 1.80 18.10
N PHE A 280 7.31 2.91 18.43
CA PHE A 280 8.40 2.99 19.41
C PHE A 280 7.92 3.59 20.71
#